data_AF-A0A2T4D319-F1
#
_entry.id   AF-A0A2T4D319-F1
#
_cell.length_a   1.000
_cell.length_b   1.000
_cell.length_c   1.000
_cell.angle_alpha   90.00
_cell.angle_beta   90.00
_cell.angle_gamma   90.00
#
_symmetry.space_group_name_H-M   'P 1'
#
loop_
_entity.id
_entity.type
_entity.pdbx_description
1 polymer ?
#
loop_
_entity_poly.entity_id
_entity_poly.type
_entity_poly.pdbx_seq_one_letter_code
_entity_poly.pdbx_strand_id
1 'polypeptide(L)' 'MSDTVVLSTSPIHFRWRDHQVEVPALQVNAGCTLGVMGPSGSGKSTLLRWLLGDAPNYVKVLGKIYVAGER' A
#
# COMPACT_ATOMS: atom_id res chain seq x y z
N MET A 1 16.71 -10.64 13.73
CA MET A 1 15.73 -10.12 12.76
C MET A 1 16.53 -9.49 11.64
N SER A 2 16.17 -9.73 10.37
CA SER A 2 16.91 -9.15 9.24
C SER A 2 16.45 -7.72 8.99
N ASP A 3 17.39 -6.79 8.81
CA ASP A 3 17.10 -5.40 8.43
C ASP A 3 16.80 -5.25 6.92
N THR A 4 16.79 -6.36 6.17
CA THR A 4 16.43 -6.34 4.75
C THR A 4 14.99 -5.88 4.55
N VAL A 5 14.81 -4.76 3.85
CA VAL A 5 13.50 -4.28 3.40
C VAL A 5 13.06 -5.07 2.18
N VAL A 6 11.91 -5.74 2.27
CA VAL A 6 11.35 -6.54 1.16
C VAL A 6 10.25 -5.81 0.41
N LEU A 7 9.57 -4.87 1.07
CA LEU A 7 8.55 -4.02 0.49
C LEU A 7 8.67 -2.61 1.09
N SER A 8 8.68 -1.59 0.26
CA SER A 8 8.46 -0.22 0.71
C SER A 8 7.61 0.58 -0.26
N THR A 9 7.04 1.69 0.21
CA THR A 9 6.25 2.59 -0.64
C THR A 9 6.66 4.04 -0.43
N SER A 10 6.41 4.89 -1.42
CA SER A 10 6.21 6.32 -1.14
C SER A 10 4.93 6.51 -0.32
N PRO A 11 4.63 7.73 0.18
CA PRO A 11 3.26 8.07 0.57
C PRO A 11 2.30 7.70 -0.57
N ILE A 12 1.14 7.19 -0.18
CA ILE A 12 0.15 6.63 -1.11
C ILE A 12 -1.11 7.47 -1.02
N HIS A 13 -1.58 7.95 -2.17
CA HIS A 13 -2.82 8.72 -2.24
C HIS A 13 -3.86 7.94 -3.03
N PHE A 14 -4.95 7.58 -2.36
CA PHE A 14 -6.11 6.96 -2.97
C PHE A 14 -7.16 8.02 -3.25
N ARG A 15 -7.77 7.95 -4.43
CA ARG A 15 -8.92 8.78 -4.80
C ARG A 15 -9.98 7.93 -5.49
N TRP A 16 -11.19 7.93 -4.94
CA TRP A 16 -12.36 7.32 -5.56
C TRP A 16 -13.58 8.19 -5.28
N ARG A 17 -14.38 8.48 -6.31
CA ARG A 17 -15.50 9.44 -6.22
C ARG A 17 -15.02 10.74 -5.55
N ASP A 18 -15.68 11.18 -4.47
CA ASP A 18 -15.36 12.38 -3.70
C ASP A 18 -14.48 12.11 -2.48
N HIS A 19 -13.99 10.87 -2.32
CA HIS A 19 -13.14 10.48 -1.20
C HIS A 19 -11.66 10.54 -1.57
N GLN A 20 -10.86 11.08 -0.66
CA GLN A 20 -9.40 11.07 -0.73
C GLN A 20 -8.85 10.52 0.58
N VAL A 21 -7.91 9.58 0.47
CA VAL A 21 -7.24 8.97 1.62
C VAL A 21 -5.74 8.98 1.36
N GLU A 22 -4.99 9.44 2.34
CA GLU A 22 -3.54 9.35 2.36
C GLU A 22 -3.12 8.23 3.30
N VAL A 23 -2.20 7.40 2.83
CA VAL A 23 -1.53 6.39 3.63
C VAL A 23 -0.06 6.77 3.70
N PRO A 24 0.54 6.86 4.90
CA PRO A 24 1.96 7.15 5.02
C PRO A 24 2.80 6.07 4.33
N ALA A 25 4.04 6.40 4.02
CA ALA A 25 4.99 5.43 3.47
C ALA A 25 5.05 4.19 4.37
N LEU A 26 4.97 3.01 3.74
CA LEU A 26 4.99 1.73 4.43
C LEU A 26 6.35 1.07 4.19
N GLN A 27 6.79 0.28 5.16
CA GLN A 27 7.98 -0.56 5.06
C GLN A 27 7.69 -1.91 5.70
N VAL A 28 8.09 -2.99 5.02
CA VAL A 28 8.03 -4.36 5.54
C VAL A 28 9.42 -4.96 5.43
N ASN A 29 9.95 -5.39 6.57
CA ASN A 29 11.23 -6.08 6.66
C ASN A 29 11.04 -7.58 6.48
N ALA A 30 12.10 -8.27 6.03
CA ALA A 30 12.11 -9.71 5.87
C ALA A 30 11.78 -10.42 7.20
N GLY A 31 10.80 -11.32 7.18
CA GLY A 31 10.33 -12.04 8.37
C GLY A 31 9.34 -11.26 9.24
N CYS A 32 8.92 -10.06 8.83
CA CYS A 32 7.85 -9.30 9.51
C CYS A 32 6.51 -9.48 8.80
N THR A 33 5.43 -9.37 9.60
CA THR A 33 4.06 -9.35 9.10
C THR A 33 3.48 -7.94 9.28
N LEU A 34 2.96 -7.36 8.20
CA LEU A 34 2.22 -6.08 8.25
C LEU A 34 0.72 -6.33 8.39
N GLY A 35 0.14 -5.87 9.50
CA GLY A 35 -1.32 -5.87 9.70
C GLY A 35 -1.96 -4.58 9.19
N VAL A 36 -2.99 -4.68 8.34
CA VAL A 36 -3.78 -3.54 7.87
C VAL A 36 -5.17 -3.59 8.52
N MET A 37 -5.49 -2.62 9.36
CA MET A 37 -6.75 -2.56 10.12
C MET A 37 -7.55 -1.29 9.84
N GLY A 38 -8.86 -1.35 10.10
CA GLY A 38 -9.78 -0.23 9.92
C GLY A 38 -11.21 -0.66 9.56
N PRO A 39 -12.19 0.25 9.61
CA PRO A 39 -13.61 -0.04 9.36
C PRO A 39 -13.89 -0.72 8.01
N SER A 40 -15.02 -1.44 7.88
CA SER A 40 -15.45 -1.94 6.58
C SER A 40 -15.60 -0.79 5.57
N GLY A 41 -15.17 -0.99 4.32
CA GLY A 41 -15.19 0.04 3.29
C GLY A 41 -14.05 1.07 3.34
N SER A 42 -13.14 1.03 4.34
CA SER A 42 -12.04 1.99 4.46
C SER A 42 -10.92 1.86 3.40
N GLY A 43 -11.07 0.96 2.41
CA GLY A 43 -10.09 0.78 1.34
C GLY A 43 -8.95 -0.22 1.61
N LYS A 44 -8.99 -1.01 2.71
CA LYS A 44 -7.95 -2.00 3.04
C LYS A 44 -7.67 -2.99 1.91
N SER A 45 -8.70 -3.62 1.37
CA SER A 45 -8.56 -4.56 0.25
C SER A 45 -8.03 -3.87 -1.01
N THR A 46 -8.41 -2.60 -1.23
CA THR A 46 -7.89 -1.79 -2.33
C THR A 46 -6.41 -1.49 -2.17
N LEU A 47 -5.95 -1.15 -0.96
CA LEU A 47 -4.54 -0.97 -0.62
C LEU A 47 -3.74 -2.27 -0.87
N LEU A 48 -4.22 -3.40 -0.35
CA LEU A 48 -3.55 -4.70 -0.52
C LEU A 48 -3.48 -5.11 -2.00
N ARG A 49 -4.55 -4.91 -2.77
CA ARG A 49 -4.52 -5.21 -4.21
C ARG A 49 -3.57 -4.30 -4.98
N TRP A 50 -3.54 -3.00 -4.67
CA TRP A 50 -2.56 -2.09 -5.27
C TRP A 50 -1.11 -2.50 -4.94
N LEU A 51 -0.81 -2.88 -3.69
CA LEU A 51 0.50 -3.41 -3.29
C LEU A 51 0.90 -4.67 -4.08
N LEU A 52 -0.07 -5.45 -4.56
CA LEU A 52 0.12 -6.62 -5.41
C LEU A 52 0.14 -6.29 -6.92
N GLY A 53 0.08 -5.01 -7.29
CA GLY A 53 0.06 -4.56 -8.69
C GLY A 53 -1.32 -4.60 -9.37
N ASP A 54 -2.40 -4.89 -8.64
CA ASP A 54 -3.77 -5.03 -9.15
C ASP A 54 -4.70 -3.91 -8.66
N ALA A 55 -4.45 -2.66 -9.05
CA ALA A 55 -5.36 -1.57 -8.69
C ALA A 55 -6.70 -1.67 -9.42
N PRO A 56 -7.85 -1.64 -8.73
CA PRO A 56 -9.15 -1.58 -9.39
C PRO A 56 -9.33 -0.28 -10.20
N ASN A 57 -9.93 -0.39 -11.38
CA ASN A 57 -10.13 0.75 -12.31
C ASN A 57 -10.96 1.92 -11.74
N TYR A 58 -11.76 1.67 -10.69
CA TYR A 58 -12.58 2.70 -10.05
C TYR A 58 -11.83 3.55 -9.01
N VAL A 59 -10.57 3.22 -8.72
CA VAL A 59 -9.71 3.98 -7.82
C VAL A 59 -8.49 4.51 -8.57
N LYS A 60 -8.18 5.79 -8.38
CA LYS A 60 -6.88 6.34 -8.77
C LYS A 60 -5.95 6.21 -7.58
N VAL A 61 -4.79 5.59 -7.81
CA VAL A 61 -3.75 5.46 -6.79
C VAL A 61 -2.50 6.16 -7.28
N LEU A 62 -1.98 7.09 -6.49
CA LEU A 62 -0.68 7.71 -6.69
C LEU A 62 0.27 7.18 -5.64
N GLY A 63 1.47 6.80 -6.07
CA GLY A 63 2.50 6.27 -5.21
C GLY A 63 3.45 5.38 -5.99
N LYS A 64 4.54 4.98 -5.36
CA LYS A 64 5.49 4.01 -5.89
C LYS A 64 5.58 2.84 -4.91
N ILE A 65 5.65 1.64 -5.46
CA ILE A 65 5.95 0.42 -4.72
C ILE A 65 7.40 0.08 -5.05
N TYR A 66 8.12 -0.41 -4.05
CA TYR A 66 9.45 -0.96 -4.21
C TYR A 66 9.47 -2.36 -3.60
N VAL A 67 9.87 -3.37 -4.37
CA VAL A 67 10.03 -4.76 -3.92
C VAL A 67 11.52 -5.09 -3.96
N ALA A 68 12.07 -5.49 -2.81
CA ALA A 68 13.51 -5.73 -2.65
C ALA A 68 14.41 -4.55 -3.14
N GLY A 69 13.89 -3.32 -3.12
CA GLY A 69 14.58 -2.11 -3.59
C GLY A 69 14.35 -1.76 -5.06
N GLU A 70 13.70 -2.63 -5.84
CA GLU A 70 13.34 -2.40 -7.24
C GLU A 70 11.90 -1.88 -7.37
N ARG A 71 11.61 -1.08 -8.40
CA ARG A 71 10.29 -0.45 -8.58
C ARG A 71 9.33 -1.31 -9.39
#